data_AF-A0A7T5UHQ7-F1
#
_entry.id   AF-A0A7T5UHQ7-F1
#
_cell.length_a   1.000
_cell.length_b   1.000
_cell.length_c   1.000
_cell.angle_alpha   90.00
_cell.angle_beta   90.00
_cell.angle_gamma   90.00
#
_symmetry.space_group_name_H-M   'P 1'
#
loop_
_entity.id
_entity.type
_entity.pdbx_description
1 polymer ?
#
loop_
_entity_poly.entity_id
_entity_poly.type
_entity_poly.pdbx_seq_one_letter_code
_entity_poly.pdbx_strand_id
1 'polypeptide(L)'
;MGGKNQIQDIRPGSTFSNYAPQNENQKTAASNLRALAQSFVDNKALFAGGAAALSPSFGHVAKPSPFPDGMIIFLHGTSGTGKSHLIEAVINQLKDDAPEILPSIYFYRGKLHYPVLDGSDNMHLDYERKPIIVVDDLFADKQSLQQADSSDYKTLSTFLTMVYEKKCLAVMSSNFSLADELLPFLQRHDRIGRITSRVQELVGGRGFSVDTSGPDYRVKLAEDMQRSQKRNQMNPFASLKSP
;
A
#
# COMPACT_ATOMS: atom_id res chain seq x y z
N MET A 1 -12.00 9.82 -14.29
CA MET A 1 -10.56 9.83 -14.61
C MET A 1 -10.02 8.47 -14.23
N GLY A 2 -9.63 7.64 -15.19
CA GLY A 2 -8.99 6.35 -14.89
C GLY A 2 -7.77 6.57 -14.01
N GLY A 3 -7.63 5.79 -12.93
CA GLY A 3 -6.50 5.92 -12.02
C GLY A 3 -5.22 5.61 -12.79
N LYS A 4 -4.37 6.59 -13.02
CA LYS A 4 -3.03 6.37 -13.59
C LYS A 4 -2.16 5.70 -12.52
N ASN A 5 -1.13 4.95 -12.92
CA ASN A 5 -0.10 4.53 -11.98
C ASN A 5 0.51 5.79 -11.33
N GLN A 6 0.51 5.86 -9.99
CA GLN A 6 0.95 7.03 -9.20
C GLN A 6 2.38 6.87 -8.67
N ILE A 7 3.14 5.91 -9.20
CA ILE A 7 4.51 5.61 -8.74
C ILE A 7 5.46 6.81 -8.84
N GLN A 8 5.19 7.76 -9.74
CA GLN A 8 5.92 9.03 -9.85
C GLN A 8 5.63 10.02 -8.72
N ASP A 9 4.51 9.85 -7.99
CA ASP A 9 4.03 10.79 -6.94
C ASP A 9 4.55 10.43 -5.53
N ILE A 10 5.55 9.54 -5.47
CA ILE A 10 6.15 9.07 -4.22
C ILE A 10 7.06 10.14 -3.64
N ARG A 11 6.99 10.35 -2.32
CA ARG A 11 7.81 11.35 -1.65
C ARG A 11 9.24 10.81 -1.51
N PRO A 12 10.27 11.49 -2.04
CA PRO A 12 11.66 11.01 -1.94
C PRO A 12 12.15 10.87 -0.49
N GLY A 13 11.61 11.67 0.43
CA GLY A 13 11.97 11.61 1.85
C GLY A 13 11.34 10.44 2.63
N SER A 14 10.39 9.70 2.04
CA SER A 14 9.76 8.55 2.69
C SER A 14 10.65 7.31 2.56
N THR A 15 11.68 7.22 3.39
CA THR A 15 12.64 6.10 3.44
C THR A 15 12.53 5.34 4.76
N PHE A 16 13.05 4.11 4.80
CA PHE A 16 13.10 3.36 6.06
C PHE A 16 14.06 3.98 7.10
N SER A 17 15.05 4.76 6.68
CA SER A 17 15.95 5.49 7.59
C SER A 17 15.28 6.71 8.22
N ASN A 18 14.36 7.35 7.49
CA ASN A 18 13.60 8.51 7.97
C ASN A 18 12.32 8.10 8.74
N TYR A 19 12.00 6.81 8.79
CA TYR A 19 10.87 6.31 9.56
C TYR A 19 11.26 6.12 11.03
N ALA A 20 10.60 6.85 11.93
CA ALA A 20 10.82 6.78 13.38
C ALA A 20 9.66 6.03 14.07
N PRO A 21 9.71 4.70 14.21
CA PRO A 21 8.63 3.93 14.83
C PRO A 21 8.44 4.34 16.29
N GLN A 22 7.17 4.48 16.71
CA GLN A 22 6.77 4.90 18.06
C GLN A 22 6.34 3.71 18.94
N ASN A 23 6.17 2.51 18.38
CA ASN A 23 5.83 1.28 19.12
C ASN A 23 6.36 0.02 18.42
N GLU A 24 6.23 -1.13 19.08
CA GLU A 24 6.74 -2.43 18.58
C GLU A 24 6.04 -2.91 17.30
N ASN A 25 4.76 -2.62 17.13
CA ASN A 25 4.05 -2.99 15.90
C ASN A 25 4.57 -2.20 14.70
N GLN A 26 4.84 -0.91 14.86
CA GLN A 26 5.46 -0.07 13.83
C GLN A 26 6.89 -0.52 13.50
N LYS A 27 7.67 -0.94 14.50
CA LYS A 27 9.01 -1.55 14.28
C LYS A 27 8.89 -2.84 13.47
N THR A 28 7.98 -3.73 13.86
CA THR A 28 7.71 -4.99 13.17
C THR A 28 7.27 -4.74 11.72
N ALA A 29 6.34 -3.82 11.49
CA ALA A 29 5.89 -3.43 10.16
C ALA A 29 7.05 -2.92 9.29
N ALA A 30 7.87 -2.00 9.84
CA ALA A 30 9.04 -1.47 9.14
C ALA A 30 10.07 -2.56 8.81
N SER A 31 10.33 -3.48 9.74
CA SER A 31 11.24 -4.61 9.56
C SER A 31 10.75 -5.56 8.46
N ASN A 32 9.48 -5.96 8.50
CA ASN A 32 8.89 -6.86 7.51
C ASN A 32 8.88 -6.25 6.11
N LEU A 33 8.55 -4.96 5.99
CA LEU A 33 8.54 -4.27 4.70
C LEU A 33 9.96 -4.03 4.16
N ARG A 34 10.94 -3.76 5.03
CA ARG A 34 12.35 -3.69 4.61
C ARG A 34 12.85 -5.05 4.12
N ALA A 35 12.50 -6.14 4.82
CA ALA A 35 12.84 -7.48 4.38
C ALA A 35 12.15 -7.84 3.05
N LEU A 36 10.90 -7.41 2.84
CA LEU A 36 10.21 -7.54 1.56
C LEU A 36 10.95 -6.80 0.44
N ALA A 37 11.30 -5.53 0.66
CA ALA A 37 12.05 -4.73 -0.31
C ALA A 37 13.39 -5.38 -0.65
N GLN A 38 14.12 -5.84 0.36
CA GLN A 38 15.38 -6.56 0.17
C GLN A 38 15.20 -7.85 -0.64
N SER A 39 14.14 -8.63 -0.35
CA SER A 39 13.83 -9.84 -1.11
C SER A 39 13.59 -9.54 -2.60
N PHE A 40 12.97 -8.41 -2.94
CA PHE A 40 12.86 -7.99 -4.34
C PHE A 40 14.20 -7.64 -4.97
N VAL A 41 15.06 -6.92 -4.25
CA VAL A 41 16.42 -6.60 -4.71
C VAL A 41 17.20 -7.89 -4.98
N ASP A 42 17.19 -8.82 -4.03
CA ASP A 42 17.90 -10.10 -4.12
C ASP A 42 17.37 -10.98 -5.27
N ASN A 43 16.07 -10.87 -5.56
CA ASN A 43 15.37 -11.68 -6.57
C ASN A 43 14.97 -10.87 -7.82
N LYS A 44 15.64 -9.75 -8.10
CA LYS A 44 15.28 -8.83 -9.21
C LYS A 44 15.23 -9.49 -10.59
N ALA A 45 15.99 -10.57 -10.79
CA ALA A 45 15.96 -11.38 -12.01
C ALA A 45 14.58 -12.01 -12.29
N LEU A 46 13.75 -12.28 -11.27
CA LEU A 46 12.38 -12.78 -11.45
C LEU A 46 11.50 -11.75 -12.19
N PHE A 47 11.82 -10.46 -12.05
CA PHE A 47 11.12 -9.34 -12.66
C PHE A 47 11.75 -8.87 -13.98
N ALA A 48 12.93 -9.39 -14.34
CA ALA A 48 13.57 -9.13 -15.62
C ALA A 48 12.68 -9.67 -16.78
N GLY A 49 12.48 -8.82 -17.80
CA GLY A 49 11.56 -9.08 -18.92
C GLY A 49 10.35 -8.14 -19.01
N GLY A 50 10.17 -7.25 -18.02
CA GLY A 50 9.17 -6.18 -18.07
C GLY A 50 7.72 -6.66 -18.03
N ALA A 51 6.79 -5.71 -18.01
CA ALA A 51 5.34 -5.85 -17.82
C ALA A 51 4.58 -6.76 -18.82
N ALA A 52 5.28 -7.54 -19.64
CA ALA A 52 4.72 -8.56 -20.54
C ALA A 52 4.37 -9.88 -19.83
N ALA A 53 4.77 -10.06 -18.56
CA ALA A 53 4.66 -11.33 -17.83
C ALA A 53 3.24 -11.92 -17.75
N LEU A 54 2.18 -11.09 -17.78
CA LEU A 54 0.79 -11.54 -17.66
C LEU A 54 -0.06 -11.30 -18.93
N SER A 55 0.56 -11.07 -20.10
CA SER A 55 -0.21 -10.80 -21.34
C SER A 55 -0.95 -12.05 -21.85
N PRO A 56 -2.27 -11.99 -22.10
CA PRO A 56 -3.06 -13.12 -22.60
C PRO A 56 -3.03 -13.23 -24.14
N SER A 57 -1.95 -12.78 -24.79
CA SER A 57 -1.85 -12.84 -26.25
C SER A 57 -1.73 -14.31 -26.67
N PHE A 58 -2.73 -14.81 -27.42
CA PHE A 58 -2.72 -16.15 -28.02
C PHE A 58 -1.34 -16.45 -28.64
N GLY A 59 -0.62 -17.43 -28.08
CA GLY A 59 0.68 -17.90 -28.58
C GLY A 59 1.91 -17.55 -27.74
N HIS A 60 1.81 -16.63 -26.76
CA HIS A 60 2.89 -16.44 -25.78
C HIS A 60 2.61 -17.21 -24.49
N VAL A 61 3.54 -18.07 -24.08
CA VAL A 61 3.50 -18.73 -22.77
C VAL A 61 3.58 -17.63 -21.72
N ALA A 62 2.48 -17.37 -21.00
CA ALA A 62 2.46 -16.41 -19.91
C ALA A 62 3.56 -16.78 -18.91
N LYS A 63 4.40 -15.80 -18.54
CA LYS A 63 5.43 -16.04 -17.54
C LYS A 63 4.70 -16.30 -16.21
N PRO A 64 5.02 -17.39 -15.49
CA PRO A 64 4.40 -17.64 -14.20
C PRO A 64 4.62 -16.43 -13.28
N SER A 65 3.61 -16.11 -12.47
CA SER A 65 3.74 -15.03 -11.49
C SER A 65 4.94 -15.30 -10.56
N PRO A 66 5.73 -14.28 -10.18
CA PRO A 66 6.77 -14.43 -9.16
C PRO A 66 6.20 -14.76 -7.77
N PHE A 67 4.87 -14.71 -7.58
CA PHE A 67 4.18 -15.02 -6.33
C PHE A 67 3.25 -16.22 -6.53
N PRO A 68 3.74 -17.47 -6.55
CA PRO A 68 2.94 -18.64 -6.96
C PRO A 68 1.64 -18.84 -6.16
N ASP A 69 1.62 -18.38 -4.90
CA ASP A 69 0.48 -18.51 -4.01
C ASP A 69 -0.40 -17.24 -3.97
N GLY A 70 0.07 -16.13 -4.54
CA GLY A 70 -0.45 -14.79 -4.26
C GLY A 70 -0.18 -14.38 -2.81
N MET A 71 -0.29 -13.09 -2.51
CA MET A 71 -0.02 -12.58 -1.16
C MET A 71 -0.71 -11.25 -0.91
N ILE A 72 -1.24 -11.06 0.30
CA ILE A 72 -1.68 -9.75 0.79
C ILE A 72 -0.83 -9.34 1.98
N ILE A 73 -0.22 -8.16 1.88
CA ILE A 73 0.39 -7.46 3.00
C ILE A 73 -0.52 -6.28 3.33
N PHE A 74 -1.03 -6.24 4.55
CA PHE A 74 -2.03 -5.26 4.98
C PHE A 74 -1.53 -4.44 6.16
N LEU A 75 -1.40 -3.12 5.97
CA LEU A 75 -1.09 -2.18 7.05
C LEU A 75 -2.37 -1.47 7.47
N HIS A 76 -2.76 -1.58 8.73
CA HIS A 76 -3.88 -0.80 9.26
C HIS A 76 -3.47 0.03 10.47
N GLY A 77 -4.39 0.89 10.91
CA GLY A 77 -4.23 1.71 12.11
C GLY A 77 -4.66 3.14 11.88
N THR A 78 -4.59 3.96 12.92
CA THR A 78 -5.06 5.35 12.89
C THR A 78 -4.33 6.25 11.87
N SER A 79 -4.90 7.42 11.58
CA SER A 79 -4.23 8.44 10.76
C SER A 79 -2.90 8.86 11.40
N GLY A 80 -1.91 9.18 10.55
CA GLY A 80 -0.63 9.74 11.00
C GLY A 80 0.35 8.74 11.61
N THR A 81 0.07 7.43 11.58
CA THR A 81 0.99 6.37 12.06
C THR A 81 2.11 6.00 11.08
N GLY A 82 2.06 6.57 9.87
CA GLY A 82 3.10 6.41 8.85
C GLY A 82 2.95 5.19 7.93
N LYS A 83 1.75 4.62 7.79
CA LYS A 83 1.44 3.56 6.80
C LYS A 83 1.91 3.91 5.39
N SER A 84 1.49 5.07 4.88
CA SER A 84 1.89 5.55 3.55
C SER A 84 3.40 5.78 3.45
N HIS A 85 4.04 6.24 4.53
CA HIS A 85 5.49 6.41 4.56
C HIS A 85 6.21 5.08 4.40
N LEU A 86 5.75 4.03 5.10
CA LEU A 86 6.32 2.69 5.00
C LEU A 86 6.14 2.07 3.61
N ILE A 87 4.97 2.23 2.99
CA ILE A 87 4.73 1.79 1.61
C ILE A 87 5.66 2.52 0.63
N GLU A 88 5.76 3.83 0.75
CA GLU A 88 6.65 4.65 -0.09
C GLU A 88 8.13 4.30 0.14
N ALA A 89 8.52 3.93 1.36
CA ALA A 89 9.87 3.49 1.69
C ALA A 89 10.28 2.20 0.97
N VAL A 90 9.35 1.24 0.81
CA VAL A 90 9.59 0.06 -0.04
C VAL A 90 9.93 0.52 -1.46
N ILE A 91 9.09 1.38 -2.05
CA ILE A 91 9.26 1.76 -3.45
C ILE A 91 10.50 2.63 -3.66
N ASN A 92 10.82 3.55 -2.74
CA ASN A 92 12.05 4.33 -2.79
C ASN A 92 13.29 3.43 -2.71
N GLN A 93 13.30 2.42 -1.84
CA GLN A 93 14.41 1.46 -1.80
C GLN A 93 14.54 0.71 -3.14
N LEU A 94 13.43 0.27 -3.75
CA LEU A 94 13.48 -0.40 -5.06
C LEU A 94 13.93 0.55 -6.17
N LYS A 95 13.58 1.83 -6.09
CA LYS A 95 14.03 2.84 -7.06
C LYS A 95 15.55 3.01 -7.04
N ASP A 96 16.15 2.93 -5.85
CA ASP A 96 17.59 3.10 -5.67
C ASP A 96 18.36 1.79 -5.96
N ASP A 97 17.88 0.66 -5.45
CA ASP A 97 18.62 -0.61 -5.43
C ASP A 97 18.27 -1.55 -6.61
N ALA A 98 17.05 -1.46 -7.16
CA ALA A 98 16.54 -2.34 -8.21
C ALA A 98 15.50 -1.65 -9.13
N PRO A 99 15.85 -0.55 -9.82
CA PRO A 99 14.91 0.26 -10.61
C PRO A 99 14.20 -0.53 -11.72
N GLU A 100 14.79 -1.64 -12.19
CA GLU A 100 14.20 -2.56 -13.15
C GLU A 100 12.89 -3.24 -12.67
N ILE A 101 12.61 -3.21 -11.36
CA ILE A 101 11.38 -3.75 -10.77
C ILE A 101 10.21 -2.76 -10.86
N LEU A 102 10.48 -1.45 -10.92
CA LEU A 102 9.43 -0.42 -10.91
C LEU A 102 8.36 -0.59 -12.01
N PRO A 103 8.69 -1.00 -13.26
CA PRO A 103 7.68 -1.30 -14.27
C PRO A 103 6.73 -2.44 -13.92
N SER A 104 7.10 -3.29 -12.95
CA SER A 104 6.29 -4.41 -12.44
C SER A 104 5.37 -4.00 -11.27
N ILE A 105 5.44 -2.75 -10.82
CA ILE A 105 4.66 -2.22 -9.72
C ILE A 105 3.55 -1.31 -10.27
N TYR A 106 2.34 -1.54 -9.78
CA TYR A 106 1.27 -0.56 -9.85
C TYR A 106 1.09 0.12 -8.51
N PHE A 107 1.18 1.44 -8.45
CA PHE A 107 0.90 2.20 -7.24
C PHE A 107 -0.36 3.03 -7.41
N TYR A 108 -1.26 2.92 -6.43
CA TYR A 108 -2.51 3.64 -6.37
C TYR A 108 -2.73 4.18 -4.95
N ARG A 109 -3.21 5.41 -4.82
CA ARG A 109 -3.52 6.08 -3.56
C ARG A 109 -4.99 6.52 -3.53
N GLY A 110 -5.68 6.19 -2.44
CA GLY A 110 -7.05 6.58 -2.14
C GLY A 110 -8.10 5.56 -2.58
N LYS A 111 -9.17 6.04 -3.23
CA LYS A 111 -10.36 5.23 -3.55
C LYS A 111 -10.07 4.20 -4.63
N LEU A 112 -10.01 2.92 -4.30
CA LEU A 112 -9.83 1.87 -5.30
C LEU A 112 -10.92 1.99 -6.38
N HIS A 113 -10.50 2.13 -7.64
CA HIS A 113 -11.42 2.18 -8.78
C HIS A 113 -11.27 0.89 -9.57
N TYR A 114 -12.34 0.12 -9.67
CA TYR A 114 -12.48 -0.94 -10.67
C TYR A 114 -13.47 -0.41 -11.72
N PRO A 115 -13.09 -0.24 -12.99
CA PRO A 115 -14.03 0.07 -14.05
C PRO A 115 -15.02 -1.08 -14.08
N VAL A 116 -16.27 -0.77 -13.77
CA VAL A 116 -17.35 -1.71 -13.90
C VAL A 116 -17.41 -2.09 -15.38
N LEU A 117 -17.54 -3.40 -15.65
CA LEU A 117 -17.64 -4.04 -16.98
C LEU A 117 -18.84 -3.54 -17.81
N ASP A 118 -19.00 -2.23 -18.01
CA ASP A 118 -19.99 -1.65 -18.91
C ASP A 118 -19.49 -1.60 -20.36
N GLY A 119 -18.29 -2.13 -20.63
CA GLY A 119 -17.73 -2.31 -21.97
C GLY A 119 -17.37 -0.99 -22.67
N SER A 120 -17.46 0.15 -21.97
CA SER A 120 -17.25 1.47 -22.56
C SER A 120 -15.85 2.04 -22.34
N ASP A 121 -15.15 1.60 -21.28
CA ASP A 121 -13.78 2.02 -21.00
C ASP A 121 -12.77 0.94 -21.45
N ASN A 122 -12.24 1.10 -22.67
CA ASN A 122 -11.03 0.41 -23.15
C ASN A 122 -9.75 0.79 -22.36
N MET A 123 -9.87 1.55 -21.27
CA MET A 123 -8.82 1.73 -20.27
C MET A 123 -8.70 0.46 -19.42
N HIS A 124 -8.35 -0.66 -20.06
CA HIS A 124 -7.92 -1.87 -19.37
C HIS A 124 -6.88 -1.48 -18.34
N LEU A 125 -7.22 -1.70 -17.08
CA LEU A 125 -6.43 -1.36 -15.91
C LEU A 125 -5.01 -1.89 -16.07
N ASP A 126 -4.05 -1.01 -16.30
CA ASP A 126 -2.64 -1.40 -16.44
C ASP A 126 -2.14 -2.22 -15.23
N TYR A 127 -2.78 -2.07 -14.08
CA TYR A 127 -2.48 -2.85 -12.87
C TYR A 127 -2.79 -4.34 -12.99
N GLU A 128 -3.74 -4.74 -13.83
CA GLU A 128 -4.13 -6.13 -14.01
C GLU A 128 -3.02 -7.01 -14.62
N ARG A 129 -1.99 -6.37 -15.16
CA ARG A 129 -0.81 -7.01 -15.73
C ARG A 129 0.42 -6.89 -14.83
N LYS A 130 0.29 -6.23 -13.67
CA LYS A 130 1.40 -6.03 -12.74
C LYS A 130 1.42 -7.14 -11.70
N PRO A 131 2.58 -7.79 -11.46
CA PRO A 131 2.69 -8.79 -10.40
C PRO A 131 2.67 -8.17 -8.99
N ILE A 132 3.00 -6.88 -8.86
CA ILE A 132 2.97 -6.14 -7.60
C ILE A 132 1.97 -5.00 -7.73
N ILE A 133 0.98 -4.98 -6.84
CA ILE A 133 -0.02 -3.91 -6.77
C ILE A 133 0.01 -3.31 -5.37
N VAL A 134 0.07 -1.99 -5.30
CA VAL A 134 0.18 -1.23 -4.06
C VAL A 134 -1.01 -0.29 -3.99
N VAL A 135 -1.82 -0.43 -2.94
CA VAL A 135 -3.02 0.37 -2.69
C VAL A 135 -2.86 1.09 -1.35
N ASP A 136 -2.51 2.37 -1.39
CA ASP A 136 -2.36 3.20 -0.21
C ASP A 136 -3.69 3.89 0.13
N ASP A 137 -4.06 3.89 1.41
CA ASP A 137 -5.23 4.54 1.98
C ASP A 137 -6.56 4.06 1.38
N LEU A 138 -6.76 2.73 1.38
CA LEU A 138 -8.02 2.10 1.02
C LEU A 138 -9.14 2.67 1.89
N PHE A 139 -10.21 3.15 1.24
CA PHE A 139 -11.33 3.86 1.86
C PHE A 139 -10.98 5.20 2.51
N ALA A 140 -10.00 5.93 1.97
CA ALA A 140 -9.66 7.29 2.39
C ALA A 140 -10.84 8.27 2.46
N ASP A 141 -11.88 8.07 1.63
CA ASP A 141 -13.08 8.89 1.55
C ASP A 141 -14.17 8.50 2.57
N LYS A 142 -13.95 7.45 3.37
CA LYS A 142 -14.92 6.94 4.33
C LYS A 142 -14.47 7.22 5.76
N GLN A 143 -15.40 7.66 6.59
CA GLN A 143 -15.17 7.76 8.04
C GLN A 143 -15.37 6.41 8.73
N SER A 144 -16.19 5.54 8.13
CA SER A 144 -16.45 4.19 8.63
C SER A 144 -16.91 3.25 7.51
N LEU A 145 -16.71 1.94 7.67
CA LEU A 145 -17.18 0.94 6.70
C LEU A 145 -18.70 0.75 6.66
N GLN A 146 -19.46 1.38 7.56
CA GLN A 146 -20.93 1.46 7.42
C GLN A 146 -21.35 2.42 6.30
N GLN A 147 -20.48 3.35 5.90
CA GLN A 147 -20.67 4.25 4.76
C GLN A 147 -20.22 3.64 3.43
N ALA A 148 -19.61 2.44 3.47
CA ALA A 148 -19.25 1.71 2.27
C ALA A 148 -20.50 1.06 1.65
N ASP A 149 -20.67 1.19 0.34
CA ASP A 149 -21.85 0.70 -0.37
C ASP A 149 -21.59 -0.62 -1.13
N SER A 150 -22.58 -1.06 -1.89
CA SER A 150 -22.45 -2.29 -2.70
C SER A 150 -21.44 -2.15 -3.86
N SER A 151 -21.20 -0.93 -4.34
CA SER A 151 -20.19 -0.65 -5.37
C SER A 151 -18.77 -0.78 -4.80
N ASP A 152 -18.57 -0.28 -3.58
CA ASP A 152 -17.34 -0.44 -2.82
C ASP A 152 -17.02 -1.93 -2.60
N TYR A 153 -18.01 -2.73 -2.19
CA TYR A 153 -17.88 -4.18 -2.08
C TYR A 153 -17.53 -4.84 -3.42
N LYS A 154 -18.26 -4.51 -4.50
CA LYS A 154 -18.02 -5.08 -5.83
C LYS A 154 -16.60 -4.79 -6.32
N THR A 155 -16.13 -3.56 -6.10
CA THR A 155 -14.78 -3.13 -6.46
C THR A 155 -13.72 -3.93 -5.70
N LEU A 156 -13.85 -3.99 -4.37
CA LEU A 156 -12.89 -4.71 -3.53
C LEU A 156 -12.90 -6.22 -3.78
N SER A 157 -14.08 -6.85 -3.88
CA SER A 157 -14.20 -8.30 -4.14
C SER A 157 -13.65 -8.69 -5.50
N THR A 158 -13.85 -7.87 -6.54
CA THR A 158 -13.26 -8.11 -7.87
C THR A 158 -11.74 -7.97 -7.83
N PHE A 159 -11.23 -6.94 -7.15
CA PHE A 159 -9.79 -6.77 -6.95
C PHE A 159 -9.16 -7.96 -6.23
N LEU A 160 -9.73 -8.39 -5.09
CA LEU A 160 -9.23 -9.53 -4.32
C LEU A 160 -9.28 -10.84 -5.10
N THR A 161 -10.33 -11.02 -5.90
CA THR A 161 -10.44 -12.17 -6.83
C THR A 161 -9.30 -12.15 -7.84
N MET A 162 -9.00 -11.00 -8.43
CA MET A 162 -7.90 -10.85 -9.37
C MET A 162 -6.55 -11.14 -8.71
N VAL A 163 -6.29 -10.63 -7.50
CA VAL A 163 -5.05 -10.92 -6.75
C VAL A 163 -4.89 -12.43 -6.52
N TYR A 164 -5.99 -13.11 -6.18
CA TYR A 164 -6.01 -14.56 -5.98
C TYR A 164 -5.76 -15.36 -7.27
N GLU A 165 -6.45 -15.01 -8.35
CA GLU A 165 -6.44 -15.78 -9.60
C GLU A 165 -5.16 -15.53 -10.40
N LYS A 166 -4.67 -14.29 -10.44
CA LYS A 166 -3.42 -13.91 -11.10
C LYS A 166 -2.19 -14.12 -10.22
N LYS A 167 -2.41 -14.53 -8.97
CA LYS A 167 -1.35 -14.83 -8.01
C LYS A 167 -0.41 -13.63 -7.86
N CYS A 168 -0.96 -12.45 -7.58
CA CYS A 168 -0.19 -11.22 -7.42
C CYS A 168 0.18 -10.99 -5.94
N LEU A 169 1.15 -10.12 -5.70
CA LEU A 169 1.31 -9.47 -4.40
C LEU A 169 0.48 -8.19 -4.38
N ALA A 170 -0.38 -8.05 -3.37
CA ALA A 170 -1.02 -6.80 -3.01
C ALA A 170 -0.44 -6.25 -1.68
N VAL A 171 0.12 -5.05 -1.71
CA VAL A 171 0.48 -4.29 -0.50
C VAL A 171 -0.57 -3.20 -0.31
N MET A 172 -1.31 -3.26 0.79
CA MET A 172 -2.45 -2.39 1.03
C MET A 172 -2.29 -1.65 2.35
N SER A 173 -2.79 -0.41 2.43
CA SER A 173 -3.00 0.27 3.70
C SER A 173 -4.44 0.75 3.86
N SER A 174 -4.92 0.86 5.09
CA SER A 174 -6.23 1.45 5.41
C SER A 174 -6.25 2.01 6.83
N ASN A 175 -7.23 2.87 7.14
CA ASN A 175 -7.55 3.21 8.52
C ASN A 175 -8.41 2.15 9.22
N PHE A 176 -8.96 1.20 8.45
CA PHE A 176 -9.82 0.12 8.96
C PHE A 176 -9.03 -1.19 9.15
N SER A 177 -9.27 -1.89 10.27
CA SER A 177 -8.70 -3.20 10.55
C SER A 177 -9.12 -4.23 9.50
N LEU A 178 -8.17 -5.05 9.04
CA LEU A 178 -8.52 -6.14 8.14
C LEU A 178 -9.42 -7.16 8.84
N ALA A 179 -9.04 -7.56 10.06
CA ALA A 179 -9.69 -8.62 10.82
C ALA A 179 -11.04 -8.16 11.40
N ASP A 180 -11.06 -6.97 11.99
CA ASP A 180 -12.20 -6.52 12.80
C ASP A 180 -13.22 -5.69 12.02
N GLU A 181 -12.84 -5.17 10.85
CA GLU A 181 -13.70 -4.25 10.09
C GLU A 181 -13.90 -4.70 8.63
N LEU A 182 -12.84 -4.87 7.85
CA LEU A 182 -12.95 -5.22 6.43
C LEU A 182 -13.49 -6.62 6.19
N LEU A 183 -13.01 -7.63 6.94
CA LEU A 183 -13.53 -8.99 6.82
C LEU A 183 -15.03 -9.06 7.19
N PRO A 184 -15.49 -8.49 8.31
CA PRO A 184 -16.93 -8.38 8.60
C PRO A 184 -17.72 -7.62 7.54
N PHE A 185 -17.16 -6.54 6.97
CA PHE A 185 -17.77 -5.86 5.82
C PHE A 185 -17.93 -6.82 4.63
N LEU A 186 -16.88 -7.53 4.24
CA LEU A 186 -16.94 -8.51 3.14
C LEU A 186 -17.95 -9.63 3.44
N GLN A 187 -17.98 -10.17 4.65
CA GLN A 187 -18.89 -11.24 5.07
C GLN A 187 -20.37 -10.84 4.96
N ARG A 188 -20.72 -9.58 5.24
CA ARG A 188 -22.10 -9.09 5.09
C ARG A 188 -22.61 -9.18 3.66
N HIS A 189 -21.71 -9.10 2.67
CA HIS A 189 -22.05 -9.12 1.25
C HIS A 189 -21.72 -10.48 0.59
N ASP A 190 -20.73 -11.22 1.10
CA ASP A 190 -20.28 -12.52 0.61
C ASP A 190 -20.97 -13.67 1.35
N ARG A 191 -22.23 -13.95 0.99
CA ARG A 191 -23.03 -15.02 1.62
C ARG A 191 -22.43 -16.42 1.49
N ILE A 192 -21.58 -16.65 0.48
CA ILE A 192 -20.98 -17.95 0.20
C ILE A 192 -19.62 -18.09 0.92
N GLY A 193 -18.97 -16.97 1.26
CA GLY A 193 -17.67 -16.95 1.92
C GLY A 193 -16.48 -17.19 0.99
N ARG A 194 -16.66 -17.02 -0.33
CA ARG A 194 -15.59 -17.25 -1.32
C ARG A 194 -14.50 -16.20 -1.23
N ILE A 195 -14.88 -14.93 -1.14
CA ILE A 195 -13.96 -13.80 -1.05
C ILE A 195 -13.25 -13.82 0.29
N THR A 196 -13.99 -14.06 1.37
CA THR A 196 -13.40 -14.09 2.73
C THR A 196 -12.40 -15.22 2.88
N SER A 197 -12.71 -16.42 2.37
CA SER A 197 -11.77 -17.55 2.32
C SER A 197 -10.51 -17.24 1.52
N ARG A 198 -10.64 -16.59 0.35
CA ARG A 198 -9.49 -16.14 -0.46
C ARG A 198 -8.62 -15.14 0.28
N VAL A 199 -9.22 -14.16 0.97
CA VAL A 199 -8.47 -13.17 1.78
C VAL A 199 -7.70 -13.87 2.90
N GLN A 200 -8.34 -14.81 3.60
CA GLN A 200 -7.70 -15.58 4.66
C GLN A 200 -6.53 -16.42 4.13
N GLU A 201 -6.66 -17.03 2.95
CA GLU A 201 -5.56 -17.75 2.31
C GLU A 201 -4.39 -16.81 1.93
N LEU A 202 -4.70 -15.69 1.28
CA LEU A 202 -3.70 -14.72 0.81
C LEU A 202 -2.92 -14.04 1.95
N VAL A 203 -3.57 -13.85 3.10
CA VAL A 203 -2.94 -13.27 4.30
C VAL A 203 -2.29 -14.35 5.17
N GLY A 204 -2.93 -15.52 5.31
CA GLY A 204 -2.47 -16.59 6.20
C GLY A 204 -1.33 -17.46 5.64
N GLY A 205 -1.17 -17.51 4.31
CA GLY A 205 -0.11 -18.30 3.68
C GLY A 205 1.28 -17.69 3.85
N ARG A 206 1.52 -16.54 3.20
CA ARG A 206 2.80 -15.80 3.28
C ARG A 206 2.63 -14.31 3.51
N GLY A 207 1.39 -13.83 3.46
CA GLY A 207 1.04 -12.45 3.76
C GLY A 207 1.15 -12.13 5.24
N PHE A 208 0.81 -10.89 5.59
CA PHE A 208 0.62 -10.50 6.97
C PHE A 208 -0.30 -9.28 7.06
N SER A 209 -0.98 -9.15 8.20
CA SER A 209 -1.68 -7.93 8.59
C SER A 209 -1.03 -7.39 9.85
N VAL A 210 -0.77 -6.09 9.89
CA VAL A 210 -0.16 -5.44 11.06
C VAL A 210 -0.87 -4.15 11.42
N ASP A 211 -1.20 -4.03 12.70
CA ASP A 211 -1.76 -2.82 13.28
C ASP A 211 -0.65 -1.83 13.64
N THR A 212 -0.53 -0.75 12.86
CA THR A 212 0.42 0.33 13.10
C THR A 212 -0.12 1.42 14.03
N SER A 213 -1.30 1.23 14.63
CA SER A 213 -1.94 2.21 15.53
C SER A 213 -0.99 2.72 16.60
N GLY A 214 -1.07 4.03 16.85
CA GLY A 214 -0.20 4.73 17.78
C GLY A 214 -0.50 6.23 17.75
N PRO A 215 0.32 7.05 18.45
CA PRO A 215 0.20 8.50 18.41
C PRO A 215 0.30 9.04 16.98
N ASP A 216 -0.51 10.04 16.64
CA ASP A 216 -0.42 10.72 15.35
C ASP A 216 0.90 11.52 15.29
N TYR A 217 1.84 11.04 14.46
CA TYR A 217 3.15 11.67 14.31
C TYR A 217 3.05 13.08 13.71
N ARG A 218 2.01 13.37 12.92
CA ARG A 218 1.79 14.70 12.33
C ARG A 218 1.48 15.73 13.41
N VAL A 219 0.75 15.33 14.45
CA VAL A 219 0.48 16.18 15.62
C VAL A 219 1.79 16.47 16.37
N LYS A 220 2.60 15.44 16.62
CA LYS A 220 3.91 15.60 17.27
C LYS A 220 4.84 16.54 16.49
N LEU A 221 4.90 16.39 15.16
CA LEU A 221 5.66 17.31 14.30
C LEU A 221 5.14 18.75 14.38
N ALA A 222 3.82 18.95 14.38
CA ALA A 222 3.22 20.27 14.52
C ALA A 222 3.58 20.92 15.86
N GLU A 223 3.54 20.16 16.96
CA GLU A 223 3.94 20.63 18.29
C GLU A 223 5.42 21.01 18.36
N ASP A 224 6.30 20.19 17.78
CA ASP A 224 7.75 20.45 17.78
C ASP A 224 8.11 21.67 16.92
N MET A 225 7.42 21.89 15.79
CA MET A 225 7.55 23.10 14.99
C MET A 225 7.10 24.34 15.77
N GLN A 226 5.97 24.29 16.46
CA GLN A 226 5.48 25.39 17.29
C GLN A 226 6.43 25.70 18.45
N ARG A 227 7.00 24.67 19.10
CA ARG A 227 8.01 24.84 20.16
C ARG A 227 9.28 25.49 19.64
N SER A 228 9.74 25.09 18.45
CA SER A 228 10.93 25.66 17.81
C SER A 228 10.71 27.11 17.40
N GLN A 229 9.53 27.45 16.86
CA GLN A 229 9.16 28.84 16.56
C GLN A 229 9.09 29.70 17.83
N LYS A 230 8.51 29.20 18.92
CA LYS A 230 8.50 29.91 20.22
C LYS A 230 9.90 30.12 20.79
N ARG A 231 10.80 29.13 20.65
CA ARG A 231 12.21 29.27 21.06
C ARG A 231 12.96 30.31 20.22
N ASN A 232 12.72 30.35 18.90
CA ASN A 232 13.36 31.32 18.01
C ASN A 232 12.75 32.74 18.11
N GLN A 233 11.49 32.87 18.56
CA GLN A 233 10.90 34.16 18.91
C GLN A 233 11.34 34.66 20.31
N MET A 234 11.82 33.77 21.17
CA MET A 234 12.43 34.17 22.43
C MET A 234 13.86 34.70 22.21
N ASN A 235 13.88 36.00 21.90
CA ASN A 235 14.98 36.95 22.04
C ASN A 235 15.89 37.17 20.81
N PRO A 236 15.36 37.83 19.74
CA PRO A 236 16.19 38.39 18.66
C PRO A 236 17.19 39.46 19.14
N PHE A 237 17.15 39.84 20.42
CA PHE A 237 18.05 40.81 21.04
C PHE A 237 19.05 40.17 22.02
N ALA A 238 19.04 38.85 22.23
CA ALA A 238 20.01 38.18 23.13
C ALA A 238 21.45 38.21 22.60
N SER A 239 21.64 38.41 21.30
CA SER A 239 22.96 38.59 20.66
C SER A 239 23.44 40.04 20.65
N LEU A 240 22.63 41.01 21.09
CA LEU A 240 23.06 42.38 21.30
C LEU A 240 23.62 42.53 22.72
N LYS A 241 24.75 41.86 22.98
CA LYS A 241 25.62 42.28 24.08
C LYS A 241 26.41 43.49 23.58
N SER A 242 26.14 44.63 24.21
CA SER A 242 26.84 45.91 24.00
C SER A 242 28.37 45.75 24.18
N PRO A 243 29.17 46.55 23.43
CA PRO A 243 30.64 46.54 23.49
C PRO A 243 31.19 46.89 24.88
#